data_AF-A0A9J6GW69-F1
#
_entry.id   AF-A0A9J6GW69-F1
#
_cell.length_a   1.000
_cell.length_b   1.000
_cell.length_c   1.000
_cell.angle_alpha   90.00
_cell.angle_beta   90.00
_cell.angle_gamma   90.00
#
_symmetry.space_group_name_H-M   'P 1'
#
loop_
_entity.id
_entity.type
_entity.pdbx_description
1 polymer ?
#
loop_
_entity_poly.entity_id
_entity_poly.type
_entity_poly.pdbx_seq_one_letter_code
_entity_poly.pdbx_strand_id
1 'polypeptide(L)'
;MELSQASGPIPEHDEIRVLGLFVPKHRRVVTAIAKLRKVEDQVGRKVRRVSNQRGGLRCKDALRLAHAFVVSRVLYWIPYLHLHKFDENALEVILRKMYKHALDLPKNT
;
A
#
# COMPACT_ATOMS: atom_id res chain seq x y z
N MET A 1 -9.09 -15.38 -27.04
CA MET A 1 -9.42 -16.70 -26.49
C MET A 1 -10.51 -16.44 -25.48
N GLU A 2 -11.77 -16.51 -25.90
CA GLU A 2 -12.90 -16.09 -25.07
C GLU A 2 -13.24 -17.20 -24.08
N LEU A 3 -13.08 -16.90 -22.79
CA LEU A 3 -13.42 -17.80 -21.70
C LEU A 3 -14.93 -17.66 -21.46
N SER A 4 -15.71 -18.66 -21.90
CA SER A 4 -17.16 -18.71 -21.71
C SER A 4 -17.50 -19.65 -20.54
N GLN A 5 -18.32 -19.18 -19.59
CA GLN A 5 -18.95 -20.03 -18.58
C GLN A 5 -20.41 -20.32 -18.99
N ALA A 6 -20.99 -21.39 -18.42
CA ALA A 6 -22.34 -21.89 -18.71
C ALA A 6 -23.50 -20.89 -18.48
N SER A 7 -23.23 -19.67 -18.01
CA SER A 7 -24.22 -18.63 -17.71
C SER A 7 -23.99 -17.30 -18.48
N GLY A 8 -23.14 -17.28 -19.52
CA GLY A 8 -22.90 -16.11 -20.38
C GLY A 8 -21.42 -15.70 -20.46
N PRO A 9 -21.08 -14.71 -21.33
CA PRO A 9 -19.71 -14.24 -21.50
C PRO A 9 -19.19 -13.60 -20.19
N ILE A 10 -17.99 -13.99 -19.77
CA ILE A 10 -17.36 -13.43 -18.56
C ILE A 10 -17.03 -11.96 -18.83
N PRO A 11 -17.52 -11.01 -18.02
CA PRO A 11 -17.19 -9.60 -18.21
C PRO A 11 -15.70 -9.37 -17.97
N GLU A 12 -14.98 -8.94 -19.01
CA GLU A 12 -13.59 -8.52 -18.89
C GLU A 12 -13.53 -7.10 -18.34
N HIS A 13 -12.97 -6.94 -17.14
CA HIS A 13 -12.72 -5.64 -16.53
C HIS A 13 -11.23 -5.29 -16.61
N ASP A 14 -10.92 -4.01 -16.86
CA ASP A 14 -9.53 -3.53 -16.93
C ASP A 14 -8.79 -3.65 -15.59
N GLU A 15 -9.51 -3.61 -14.47
CA GLU A 15 -8.98 -3.81 -13.13
C GLU A 15 -10.02 -4.49 -12.24
N ILE A 16 -9.62 -5.57 -11.55
CA ILE A 16 -10.45 -6.25 -10.56
C ILE A 16 -9.90 -6.01 -9.17
N ARG A 17 -10.79 -5.89 -8.18
CA ARG A 17 -10.41 -5.77 -6.77
C ARG A 17 -10.68 -7.09 -6.05
N VAL A 18 -9.63 -7.78 -5.63
CA VAL A 18 -9.71 -9.05 -4.92
C VAL A 18 -9.14 -8.86 -3.52
N LEU A 19 -9.97 -8.97 -2.48
CA LEU A 19 -9.55 -8.87 -1.07
C LEU A 19 -8.69 -7.61 -0.77
N GLY A 20 -9.01 -6.50 -1.45
CA GLY A 20 -8.30 -5.24 -1.30
C GLY A 20 -7.02 -5.10 -2.13
N LEU A 21 -6.54 -6.14 -2.79
CA LEU A 21 -5.54 -6.07 -3.86
C LEU A 21 -6.24 -5.67 -5.16
N PHE A 22 -5.58 -4.86 -5.98
CA PHE A 22 -6.06 -4.52 -7.31
C PHE A 22 -5.21 -5.24 -8.34
N VAL A 23 -5.86 -6.09 -9.13
CA VAL A 23 -5.24 -6.88 -10.18
C VAL A 23 -5.66 -6.26 -11.52
N PRO A 24 -4.77 -5.49 -12.16
CA PRO A 24 -5.03 -4.97 -13.49
C PRO A 24 -4.99 -6.11 -14.52
N LYS A 25 -5.80 -6.02 -15.58
CA LYS A 25 -5.82 -6.95 -16.72
C LYS A 25 -4.44 -7.08 -17.36
N HIS A 26 -3.69 -5.98 -17.39
CA HIS A 26 -2.29 -5.95 -17.81
C HIS A 26 -1.42 -6.05 -16.55
N ARG A 27 -0.29 -6.78 -16.60
CA ARG A 27 0.68 -6.96 -15.49
C ARG A 27 1.40 -5.66 -15.06
N ARG A 28 0.73 -4.51 -15.04
CA ARG A 28 1.30 -3.21 -14.65
C ARG A 28 1.20 -3.02 -13.14
N VAL A 29 2.33 -3.19 -12.47
CA VAL A 29 2.50 -3.01 -11.02
C VAL A 29 2.34 -1.55 -10.58
N VAL A 30 2.50 -0.60 -11.50
CA VAL A 30 2.42 0.86 -11.26
C VAL A 30 1.13 1.27 -10.52
N THR A 31 -0.01 0.69 -10.89
CA THR A 31 -1.31 1.03 -10.27
C THR A 31 -1.39 0.56 -8.82
N ALA A 32 -0.83 -0.62 -8.52
CA ALA A 32 -0.76 -1.15 -7.16
C ALA A 32 0.16 -0.28 -6.28
N ILE A 33 1.32 0.13 -6.77
CA ILE A 33 2.25 1.02 -6.06
C ILE A 33 1.62 2.38 -5.79
N ALA A 34 0.93 2.97 -6.79
CA ALA A 34 0.25 4.25 -6.62
C ALA A 34 -0.83 4.19 -5.52
N LYS A 35 -1.55 3.07 -5.43
CA LYS A 35 -2.54 2.83 -4.37
C LYS A 35 -1.88 2.60 -3.01
N LEU A 36 -0.77 1.88 -2.97
CA LEU A 36 0.02 1.69 -1.75
C LEU A 36 0.52 3.03 -1.20
N ARG A 37 0.98 3.93 -2.09
CA ARG A 37 1.38 5.30 -1.73
C ARG A 37 0.23 6.09 -1.12
N LYS A 38 -0.98 6.01 -1.71
CA LYS A 38 -2.18 6.65 -1.13
C LYS A 38 -2.51 6.10 0.26
N VAL A 39 -2.37 4.79 0.46
CA VAL A 39 -2.58 4.16 1.78
C VAL A 39 -1.55 4.65 2.78
N GLU A 40 -0.28 4.71 2.40
CA GLU A 40 0.80 5.24 3.23
C GLU A 40 0.53 6.69 3.65
N ASP A 41 0.17 7.57 2.70
CA ASP A 41 -0.20 8.96 3.00
C ASP A 41 -1.41 9.04 3.97
N GLN A 42 -2.41 8.18 3.82
CA GLN A 42 -3.57 8.12 4.73
C GLN A 42 -3.18 7.63 6.13
N VAL A 43 -2.35 6.59 6.22
CA VAL A 43 -1.85 6.04 7.47
C VAL A 43 -0.97 7.07 8.18
N GLY A 44 -0.05 7.72 7.48
CA GLY A 44 0.82 8.76 8.04
C GLY A 44 0.01 9.91 8.66
N ARG A 45 -1.05 10.36 7.99
CA ARG A 45 -1.98 11.38 8.54
C ARG A 45 -2.71 10.89 9.78
N LYS A 46 -3.17 9.63 9.79
CA LYS A 46 -3.84 9.03 10.96
C LYS A 46 -2.89 8.91 12.14
N VAL A 47 -1.69 8.39 11.92
CA VAL A 47 -0.64 8.24 12.95
C VAL A 47 -0.28 9.61 13.52
N ARG A 48 -0.07 10.62 12.68
CA ARG A 48 0.21 12.00 13.13
C ARG A 48 -0.93 12.57 13.98
N ARG A 49 -2.19 12.35 13.57
CA ARG A 49 -3.37 12.80 14.33
C ARG A 49 -3.43 12.16 15.70
N VAL A 50 -3.23 10.84 15.78
CA VAL A 50 -3.30 10.08 17.04
C VAL A 50 -2.10 10.42 17.94
N SER A 51 -0.92 10.64 17.35
CA SER A 51 0.28 11.10 18.07
C SER A 51 0.07 12.46 18.73
N ASN A 52 -0.61 13.39 18.05
CA ASN A 52 -0.82 14.76 18.53
C ASN A 52 -2.06 14.93 19.44
N GLN A 53 -2.81 13.86 19.74
CA GLN A 53 -3.99 13.93 20.60
C GLN A 53 -3.60 13.95 22.09
N ARG A 54 -4.42 14.58 22.96
CA ARG A 54 -4.14 14.67 24.42
C ARG A 54 -4.01 13.25 25.01
N GLY A 55 -2.83 12.93 25.56
CA GLY A 55 -2.42 11.56 25.95
C GLY A 55 -1.46 10.86 24.97
N GLY A 56 -0.82 11.63 24.08
CA GLY A 56 -0.09 11.25 22.87
C GLY A 56 0.61 9.90 22.79
N LEU A 57 0.52 9.32 21.59
CA LEU A 57 1.17 8.09 21.20
C LEU A 57 2.69 8.26 21.22
N ARG A 58 3.43 7.41 21.95
CA ARG A 58 4.91 7.46 21.95
C ARG A 58 5.44 7.07 20.56
N CYS A 59 6.64 7.53 20.21
CA CYS A 59 7.29 7.19 18.93
C CYS A 59 7.28 5.68 18.63
N LYS A 60 7.49 4.84 19.65
CA LYS A 60 7.45 3.37 19.52
C LYS A 60 6.09 2.85 19.11
N ASP A 61 5.02 3.42 19.67
CA ASP A 61 3.65 3.02 19.37
C ASP A 61 3.20 3.56 18.00
N ALA A 62 3.66 4.77 17.62
CA ALA A 62 3.48 5.35 16.29
C ALA A 62 4.12 4.48 15.21
N LEU A 63 5.37 4.06 15.43
CA LEU A 63 6.08 3.09 14.57
C LEU A 63 5.33 1.77 14.49
N ARG A 64 4.84 1.25 15.63
CA ARG A 64 4.09 -0.01 15.66
C ARG A 64 2.81 0.07 14.83
N LEU A 65 2.06 1.16 14.93
CA LEU A 65 0.88 1.38 14.11
C LEU A 65 1.23 1.50 12.62
N ALA A 66 2.22 2.32 12.29
CA ALA A 66 2.64 2.53 10.91
C ALA A 66 3.11 1.20 10.26
N HIS A 67 3.88 0.40 11.00
CA HIS A 67 4.27 -0.95 10.60
C HIS A 67 3.05 -1.85 10.42
N ALA A 68 2.16 -1.91 11.42
CA ALA A 68 0.97 -2.77 11.39
C ALA A 68 0.02 -2.45 10.22
N PHE A 69 -0.05 -1.21 9.75
CA PHE A 69 -0.94 -0.83 8.65
C PHE A 69 -0.28 -0.91 7.26
N VAL A 70 0.97 -0.47 7.13
CA VAL A 70 1.64 -0.39 5.83
C VAL A 70 2.35 -1.71 5.51
N VAL A 71 3.11 -2.27 6.45
CA VAL A 71 3.89 -3.49 6.19
C VAL A 71 2.99 -4.70 6.05
N SER A 72 1.91 -4.81 6.84
CA SER A 72 0.92 -5.89 6.65
C SER A 72 0.33 -5.90 5.24
N ARG A 73 0.04 -4.72 4.69
CA ARG A 73 -0.52 -4.57 3.35
C ARG A 73 0.50 -4.84 2.26
N VAL A 74 1.75 -4.40 2.47
CA VAL A 74 2.88 -4.70 1.59
C VAL A 74 3.14 -6.20 1.54
N LEU A 75 3.28 -6.86 2.69
CA LEU A 75 3.50 -8.31 2.78
C LEU A 75 2.37 -9.11 2.15
N TYR A 76 1.13 -8.63 2.29
CA TYR A 76 -0.01 -9.25 1.62
C TYR A 76 0.04 -9.08 0.09
N TRP A 77 0.53 -7.95 -0.45
CA TRP A 77 0.49 -7.66 -1.89
C TRP A 77 1.71 -8.19 -2.66
N ILE A 78 2.91 -8.15 -2.07
CA ILE A 78 4.18 -8.56 -2.70
C ILE A 78 4.11 -9.90 -3.43
N PRO A 79 3.63 -11.02 -2.83
CA PRO A 79 3.70 -12.32 -3.49
C PRO A 79 2.82 -12.43 -4.74
N TYR A 80 1.84 -11.55 -4.89
CA TYR A 80 0.92 -11.54 -6.03
C TYR A 80 1.33 -10.53 -7.11
N LEU A 81 2.37 -9.73 -6.86
CA LEU A 81 2.88 -8.73 -7.80
C LEU A 81 4.19 -9.23 -8.42
N HIS A 82 4.29 -9.13 -9.75
CA HIS A 82 5.54 -9.41 -10.44
C HIS A 82 6.43 -8.17 -10.38
N LEU A 83 7.23 -8.06 -9.33
CA LEU A 83 8.06 -6.88 -9.05
C LEU A 83 9.32 -6.87 -9.93
N HIS A 84 9.57 -5.75 -10.60
CA HIS A 84 10.89 -5.44 -11.14
C HIS A 84 11.72 -4.65 -10.11
N LYS A 85 13.04 -4.57 -10.30
CA LYS A 85 13.94 -3.79 -9.43
C LYS A 85 13.49 -2.34 -9.21
N PHE A 86 12.87 -1.72 -10.22
CA PHE A 86 12.31 -0.37 -10.11
C PHE A 86 11.14 -0.31 -9.10
N ASP A 87 10.28 -1.33 -9.11
CA ASP A 87 9.14 -1.44 -8.22
C ASP A 87 9.58 -1.70 -6.78
N GLU A 88 10.61 -2.51 -6.59
CA GLU A 88 11.24 -2.74 -5.28
C GLU A 88 11.77 -1.43 -4.68
N ASN A 89 12.50 -0.64 -5.47
CA ASN A 89 12.97 0.68 -5.05
C ASN A 89 11.81 1.62 -4.68
N ALA A 90 10.71 1.59 -5.45
CA ALA A 90 9.53 2.39 -5.15
C ALA A 90 8.86 1.94 -3.83
N LEU A 91 8.78 0.65 -3.56
CA LEU A 91 8.33 0.12 -2.26
C LEU A 91 9.24 0.55 -1.12
N GLU A 92 10.56 0.49 -1.30
CA GLU A 92 11.53 0.93 -0.30
C GLU A 92 11.34 2.42 0.04
N VAL A 93 11.12 3.26 -0.96
CA VAL A 93 10.81 4.69 -0.77
C VAL A 93 9.52 4.87 0.04
N ILE A 94 8.49 4.07 -0.22
CA ILE A 94 7.22 4.09 0.55
C ILE A 94 7.47 3.70 2.01
N LEU A 95 8.24 2.63 2.24
CA LEU A 95 8.58 2.19 3.60
C LEU A 95 9.39 3.26 4.35
N ARG A 96 10.40 3.87 3.70
CA ARG A 96 11.19 4.96 4.28
C ARG A 96 10.33 6.18 4.61
N LYS A 97 9.38 6.56 3.75
CA LYS A 97 8.45 7.66 4.02
C LYS A 97 7.54 7.36 5.19
N MET A 98 7.04 6.13 5.30
CA MET A 98 6.25 5.68 6.44
C MET A 98 7.02 5.79 7.75
N TYR A 99 8.29 5.36 7.77
CA TYR A 99 9.15 5.51 8.95
C TYR A 99 9.37 6.97 9.34
N LYS A 100 9.66 7.83 8.35
CA LYS A 100 9.80 9.27 8.58
C LYS A 100 8.50 9.87 9.12
N HIS A 101 7.36 9.46 8.60
CA HIS A 101 6.05 9.89 9.08
C HIS A 101 5.77 9.46 10.52
N ALA A 102 6.11 8.24 10.89
CA ALA A 102 5.92 7.73 12.24
C ALA A 102 6.84 8.42 13.27
N LEU A 103 8.01 8.87 12.83
CA LEU A 103 9.00 9.58 13.64
C LEU A 103 8.87 11.11 13.57
N ASP A 104 7.86 11.63 12.87
CA ASP A 104 7.66 13.06 12.58
C ASP A 104 8.90 13.75 11.97
N LEU A 105 9.67 13.01 11.16
CA LEU A 105 10.85 13.50 10.46
C LEU A 105 10.47 14.19 9.12
N PRO A 106 11.25 15.20 8.69
CA PRO A 106 11.03 15.87 7.42
C PRO A 106 11.18 14.93 6.22
N LYS A 107 10.33 15.12 5.21
CA LYS A 107 10.26 14.24 4.01
C LYS A 107 11.43 14.40 3.05
N ASN A 108 12.17 15.52 3.14
CA ASN A 108 13.15 15.96 2.14
C ASN A 108 14.61 15.62 2.46
N THR A 109 14.89 14.97 3.59
CA THR A 109 16.23 14.44 3.92
C THR A 109 16.35 13.02 3.44
#